data_AF-A0A447QLZ0-F1
#
_entry.id   AF-A0A447QLZ0-F1
#
_cell.length_a   1.000
_cell.length_b   1.000
_cell.length_c   1.000
_cell.angle_alpha   90.00
_cell.angle_beta   90.00
_cell.angle_gamma   90.00
#
_symmetry.space_group_name_H-M   'P 1'
#
loop_
_entity.id
_entity.type
_entity.pdbx_description
1 polymer ?
#
loop_
_entity_poly.entity_id
_entity_poly.type
_entity_poly.pdbx_seq_one_letter_code
_entity_poly.pdbx_strand_id
1 'polypeptide(L)'
;MLQFILRRLGLVIPTFIGITLLTFVFVHMIPGDPVTIMAGERGISAERHAQIMAEMGLDKPLYQQYFTYVSNVLQGDLGTSLKSRISVWDEFVPRFKATLELGICAMIFAVLVGIPVGVLAAVRRGSIFDHTAVGISLTGYSMPIFWWGMMLIMLVSVQLNLTPVSGRISDTVFLDDTMPLTGFMLIDTLFWGEPATLSMR
;
A
#
# COMPACT_ATOMS: atom_id res chain seq x y z
N MET A 1 15.34 3.82 -28.24
CA MET A 1 14.74 4.33 -26.98
C MET A 1 13.31 4.81 -27.16
N LEU A 2 13.00 5.71 -28.11
CA LEU A 2 11.62 6.18 -28.35
C LEU A 2 10.63 5.05 -28.70
N GLN A 3 10.98 4.17 -29.64
CA GLN A 3 10.14 3.00 -29.99
C GLN A 3 9.90 2.06 -28.80
N PHE A 4 10.89 1.92 -27.90
CA PHE A 4 10.74 1.12 -26.68
C PHE A 4 9.78 1.80 -25.70
N ILE A 5 9.91 3.12 -25.49
CA ILE A 5 9.00 3.90 -24.65
C ILE A 5 7.57 3.83 -25.19
N LEU A 6 7.38 4.05 -26.49
CA LEU A 6 6.06 3.97 -27.13
C LEU A 6 5.44 2.58 -27.03
N ARG A 7 6.23 1.51 -27.23
CA ARG A 7 5.75 0.14 -27.02
C ARG A 7 5.33 -0.10 -25.57
N ARG A 8 6.08 0.43 -24.60
CA ARG A 8 5.78 0.29 -23.18
C ARG A 8 4.54 1.08 -22.78
N LEU A 9 4.39 2.32 -23.23
CA LEU A 9 3.19 3.14 -23.04
C LEU A 9 1.97 2.49 -23.72
N GLY A 10 2.15 1.91 -24.91
CA GLY A 10 1.11 1.16 -25.60
C GLY A 10 0.63 -0.06 -24.81
N LEU A 11 1.50 -0.71 -24.01
CA LEU A 11 1.12 -1.80 -23.11
C LEU A 11 0.39 -1.33 -21.86
N VAL A 12 0.59 -0.08 -21.42
CA VAL A 12 -0.12 0.48 -20.26
C VAL A 12 -1.63 0.51 -20.50
N ILE A 13 -2.06 0.87 -21.72
CA ILE A 13 -3.49 0.98 -22.06
C ILE A 13 -4.25 -0.34 -21.84
N PRO A 14 -3.88 -1.46 -22.49
CA PRO A 14 -4.59 -2.73 -22.29
C PRO A 14 -4.43 -3.26 -20.86
N THR A 15 -3.29 -3.02 -20.20
CA THR A 15 -3.11 -3.38 -18.78
C THR A 15 -4.07 -2.61 -17.88
N PHE A 16 -4.22 -1.30 -18.09
CA PHE A 16 -5.13 -0.47 -17.29
C PHE A 16 -6.57 -0.90 -17.49
N ILE A 17 -7.00 -1.10 -18.75
CA ILE A 17 -8.34 -1.61 -19.07
C ILE A 17 -8.56 -2.98 -18.42
N GLY A 18 -7.58 -3.88 -18.49
CA GLY A 18 -7.67 -5.20 -17.88
C GLY A 18 -7.84 -5.13 -16.35
N ILE A 19 -7.05 -4.29 -15.68
CA ILE A 19 -7.13 -4.11 -14.22
C ILE A 19 -8.47 -3.46 -13.84
N THR A 20 -8.88 -2.38 -14.50
CA THR A 20 -10.15 -1.69 -14.19
C THR A 20 -11.35 -2.60 -14.40
N LEU A 21 -11.36 -3.37 -15.49
CA LEU A 21 -12.44 -4.32 -15.78
C LEU A 21 -12.47 -5.44 -14.73
N LEU A 22 -11.32 -6.02 -14.41
CA LEU A 22 -11.21 -7.11 -13.44
C LEU A 22 -11.61 -6.65 -12.04
N THR A 23 -11.13 -5.49 -11.59
CA THR A 23 -11.55 -4.89 -10.32
C THR A 23 -13.05 -4.57 -10.32
N PHE A 24 -13.57 -3.99 -11.40
CA PHE A 24 -15.01 -3.68 -11.52
C PHE A 24 -15.85 -4.95 -11.38
N VAL A 25 -15.50 -6.02 -12.12
CA VAL A 25 -16.20 -7.31 -12.04
C VAL A 25 -16.10 -7.90 -10.63
N PHE A 26 -14.91 -7.91 -10.01
CA PHE A 26 -14.75 -8.43 -8.66
C PHE A 26 -15.58 -7.69 -7.63
N VAL A 27 -15.66 -6.36 -7.70
CA VAL A 27 -16.51 -5.58 -6.78
C VAL A 27 -17.98 -5.93 -6.97
N HIS A 28 -18.45 -6.12 -8.21
CA HIS A 28 -19.84 -6.51 -8.50
C HIS A 28 -20.15 -7.99 -8.19
N MET A 29 -19.13 -8.83 -8.04
CA MET A 29 -19.28 -10.22 -7.62
C MET A 29 -19.39 -10.38 -6.10
N ILE A 30 -18.99 -9.36 -5.32
CA ILE A 30 -19.16 -9.38 -3.86
C ILE A 30 -20.66 -9.33 -3.57
N PRO A 31 -21.23 -10.35 -2.90
CA PRO A 31 -22.65 -10.33 -2.56
C PRO A 31 -22.91 -9.26 -1.50
N GLY A 32 -23.87 -8.38 -1.79
CA GLY A 32 -24.25 -7.28 -0.91
C GLY A 32 -24.66 -6.06 -1.72
N ASP A 33 -25.71 -5.38 -1.27
CA ASP A 33 -26.13 -4.13 -1.90
C ASP A 33 -25.27 -2.96 -1.36
N PRO A 34 -24.54 -2.23 -2.23
CA PRO A 34 -23.69 -1.10 -1.82
C PRO A 34 -24.44 -0.06 -0.99
N VAL A 35 -25.71 0.20 -1.30
CA VAL A 35 -26.53 1.20 -0.61
C VAL A 35 -26.88 0.72 0.79
N THR A 36 -27.21 -0.56 0.96
CA THR A 36 -27.42 -1.18 2.27
C THR A 36 -26.12 -1.24 3.09
N ILE A 37 -24.96 -1.48 2.46
CA ILE A 37 -23.67 -1.42 3.15
C ILE A 37 -23.37 0.00 3.64
N MET A 38 -23.66 1.02 2.82
CA MET A 38 -23.51 2.42 3.22
C MET A 38 -24.46 2.82 4.36
N ALA A 39 -25.67 2.25 4.40
CA ALA A 39 -26.64 2.46 5.47
C ALA A 39 -26.14 2.03 6.85
N GLY A 40 -25.35 0.95 6.87
CA GLY A 40 -25.03 0.21 8.09
C GLY A 40 -26.28 -0.37 8.76
N GLU A 41 -26.20 -0.59 10.07
CA GLU A 41 -27.26 -1.23 10.86
C GLU A 41 -28.53 -0.39 11.01
N ARG A 42 -28.50 0.90 10.62
CA ARG A 42 -29.63 1.82 10.81
C ARG A 42 -30.79 1.55 9.85
N GLY A 43 -30.56 0.77 8.79
CA GLY A 43 -31.55 0.55 7.72
C GLY A 43 -31.89 1.84 6.97
N ILE A 44 -32.46 1.71 5.76
CA ILE A 44 -32.94 2.83 4.95
C ILE A 44 -34.36 2.49 4.48
N SER A 45 -35.25 3.48 4.36
CA SER A 45 -36.55 3.28 3.73
C SER A 45 -36.38 2.88 2.26
N ALA A 46 -37.31 2.07 1.72
CA ALA A 46 -37.24 1.62 0.32
C ALA A 46 -37.18 2.79 -0.67
N GLU A 47 -37.85 3.90 -0.35
CA GLU A 47 -37.82 5.13 -1.16
C GLU A 47 -36.43 5.77 -1.19
N ARG A 48 -35.78 5.89 -0.03
CA ARG A 48 -34.44 6.49 0.06
C ARG A 48 -33.37 5.56 -0.52
N HIS A 49 -33.58 4.24 -0.43
CA HIS A 49 -32.75 3.25 -1.11
C HIS A 49 -32.78 3.43 -2.64
N ALA A 50 -33.98 3.49 -3.23
CA ALA A 50 -34.14 3.68 -4.68
C ALA A 50 -33.54 5.01 -5.17
N GLN A 51 -33.65 6.08 -4.37
CA GLN A 51 -33.02 7.36 -4.67
C GLN A 51 -31.50 7.25 -4.73
N ILE A 52 -30.86 6.64 -3.72
CA ILE A 52 -29.40 6.51 -3.69
C ILE A 52 -28.90 5.59 -4.81
N MET A 53 -29.62 4.51 -5.13
CA MET A 53 -29.30 3.65 -6.27
C MET A 53 -29.25 4.42 -7.59
N ALA A 54 -30.23 5.30 -7.81
CA ALA A 54 -30.30 6.15 -9.00
C ALA A 54 -29.22 7.26 -8.98
N GLU A 55 -28.96 7.89 -7.84
CA GLU A 55 -27.90 8.90 -7.66
C GLU A 55 -26.51 8.31 -7.95
N MET A 56 -26.26 7.07 -7.53
CA MET A 56 -25.00 6.36 -7.79
C MET A 56 -24.94 5.68 -9.17
N GLY A 57 -26.04 5.70 -9.93
CA GLY A 57 -26.15 5.03 -11.23
C GLY A 57 -26.06 3.50 -11.17
N LEU A 58 -26.31 2.91 -9.99
CA LEU A 58 -26.30 1.46 -9.75
C LEU A 58 -27.51 0.75 -10.36
N ASP A 59 -28.53 1.52 -10.75
CA ASP A 59 -29.73 1.08 -11.48
C ASP A 59 -29.47 0.84 -12.98
N LYS A 60 -28.36 1.35 -13.52
CA LYS A 60 -28.01 1.26 -14.95
C LYS A 60 -27.40 -0.09 -15.31
N PRO A 61 -27.44 -0.51 -16.59
CA PRO A 61 -26.71 -1.68 -17.05
C PRO A 61 -25.20 -1.61 -16.76
N LEU A 62 -24.57 -2.75 -16.44
CA LEU A 62 -23.16 -2.85 -16.03
C LEU A 62 -22.17 -2.15 -16.99
N TYR A 63 -22.43 -2.20 -18.30
CA TYR A 63 -21.57 -1.53 -19.27
C TYR A 63 -21.58 -0.01 -19.09
N GLN A 64 -22.73 0.60 -18.79
CA GLN A 64 -22.83 2.05 -18.55
C GLN A 64 -22.14 2.44 -17.26
N GLN A 65 -22.29 1.61 -16.22
CA GLN A 65 -21.60 1.79 -14.95
C GLN A 65 -20.07 1.75 -15.13
N TYR A 66 -19.57 0.79 -15.92
CA TYR A 66 -18.15 0.68 -16.23
C TYR A 66 -17.62 1.88 -17.02
N PHE A 67 -18.33 2.33 -18.06
CA PHE A 67 -17.93 3.52 -18.82
C PHE A 67 -17.92 4.78 -17.96
N THR A 68 -18.90 4.94 -17.08
CA THR A 68 -18.96 6.06 -16.13
C THR A 68 -17.77 6.00 -15.17
N TYR A 69 -17.50 4.82 -14.59
CA TYR A 69 -16.35 4.60 -13.72
C TYR A 69 -15.02 4.94 -14.40
N VAL A 70 -14.76 4.39 -15.59
CA VAL A 70 -13.53 4.68 -16.34
C VAL A 70 -13.42 6.16 -16.70
N SER A 71 -14.51 6.79 -17.13
CA SER A 71 -14.53 8.23 -17.44
C SER A 71 -14.16 9.07 -16.22
N ASN A 72 -14.73 8.78 -15.05
CA ASN A 72 -14.43 9.48 -13.81
C ASN A 72 -12.96 9.29 -13.42
N VAL A 73 -12.46 8.05 -13.47
CA VAL A 73 -11.05 7.74 -13.17
C VAL A 73 -10.10 8.50 -14.09
N LEU A 74 -10.41 8.59 -15.39
CA LEU A 74 -9.60 9.35 -16.35
C LEU A 74 -9.62 10.86 -16.11
N GLN A 75 -10.69 11.39 -15.50
CA GLN A 75 -10.79 12.79 -15.06
C GLN A 75 -10.12 13.03 -13.70
N GLY A 76 -9.59 11.97 -13.07
CA GLY A 76 -8.98 12.02 -11.75
C GLY A 76 -10.00 11.90 -10.60
N ASP A 77 -11.26 11.60 -10.89
CA ASP A 77 -12.27 11.32 -9.86
C ASP A 77 -12.31 9.82 -9.56
N LEU A 78 -11.75 9.44 -8.42
CA LEU A 78 -11.77 8.07 -7.90
C LEU A 78 -13.02 7.78 -7.05
N GLY A 79 -13.85 8.80 -6.80
CA GLY A 79 -15.04 8.72 -5.95
C GLY A 79 -14.74 8.72 -4.46
N THR A 80 -15.77 8.35 -3.70
CA THR A 80 -15.78 8.29 -2.23
C THR A 80 -15.79 6.85 -1.77
N SER A 81 -15.00 6.53 -0.76
CA SER A 81 -14.96 5.20 -0.16
C SER A 81 -16.28 4.88 0.55
N LEU A 82 -16.92 3.76 0.19
CA LEU A 82 -18.17 3.31 0.80
C LEU A 82 -18.01 2.98 2.30
N LYS A 83 -16.78 2.66 2.72
CA LYS A 83 -16.46 2.28 4.11
C LYS A 83 -16.11 3.49 4.97
N SER A 84 -15.14 4.30 4.54
CA SER A 84 -14.61 5.42 5.33
C SER A 84 -15.35 6.74 5.08
N ARG A 85 -16.17 6.82 4.02
CA ARG A 85 -16.95 8.00 3.61
C ARG A 85 -16.12 9.25 3.31
N ILE A 86 -14.83 9.09 3.04
CA ILE A 86 -13.94 10.15 2.55
C ILE A 86 -13.54 9.88 1.11
N SER A 87 -12.97 10.90 0.43
CA SER A 87 -12.49 10.72 -0.93
C SER A 87 -11.42 9.63 -0.98
N VAL A 88 -11.41 8.84 -2.06
CA VAL A 88 -10.40 7.79 -2.24
C VAL A 88 -8.99 8.40 -2.31
N TRP A 89 -8.85 9.62 -2.82
CA TRP A 89 -7.58 10.34 -2.83
C TRP A 89 -7.03 10.58 -1.43
N ASP A 90 -7.87 11.07 -0.51
CA ASP A 90 -7.47 11.35 0.87
C ASP A 90 -7.08 10.06 1.60
N GLU A 91 -7.69 8.93 1.24
CA GLU A 91 -7.34 7.62 1.80
C GLU A 91 -6.08 7.02 1.17
N PHE A 92 -5.85 7.27 -0.13
CA PHE A 92 -4.77 6.70 -0.93
C PHE A 92 -3.43 7.39 -0.67
N VAL A 93 -3.39 8.73 -0.72
CA VAL A 93 -2.14 9.51 -0.69
C VAL A 93 -1.29 9.21 0.56
N PRO A 94 -1.84 9.17 1.79
CA PRO A 94 -1.04 8.86 2.97
C PRO A 94 -0.42 7.46 2.94
N ARG A 95 -1.17 6.47 2.44
CA ARG A 95 -0.70 5.07 2.32
C ARG A 95 0.34 4.92 1.21
N PHE A 96 0.16 5.62 0.11
CA PHE A 96 1.13 5.69 -0.97
C PHE A 96 2.46 6.26 -0.47
N LYS A 97 2.43 7.39 0.26
CA LYS A 97 3.63 7.98 0.87
C LYS A 97 4.31 6.99 1.83
N ALA A 98 3.55 6.31 2.69
CA ALA A 98 4.09 5.31 3.60
C ALA A 98 4.78 4.14 2.87
N THR A 99 4.17 3.66 1.79
CA THR A 99 4.71 2.56 0.98
C THR A 99 5.97 2.99 0.25
N LEU A 100 5.99 4.23 -0.25
CA LEU A 100 7.16 4.81 -0.91
C LEU A 100 8.35 4.91 0.06
N GLU A 101 8.13 5.42 1.28
CA GLU A 101 9.16 5.47 2.32
C GLU A 101 9.73 4.08 2.61
N LEU A 102 8.85 3.13 2.90
CA LEU A 102 9.25 1.77 3.23
C LEU A 102 10.05 1.13 2.08
N GLY A 103 9.58 1.31 0.84
CA GLY A 103 10.26 0.81 -0.35
C GLY A 103 11.64 1.43 -0.57
N ILE A 104 11.78 2.75 -0.35
CA ILE A 104 13.06 3.45 -0.46
C ILE A 104 14.03 2.97 0.63
N CYS A 105 13.60 2.91 1.89
CA CYS A 105 14.42 2.41 2.99
C CYS A 105 14.87 0.97 2.76
N ALA A 106 13.96 0.10 2.34
CA ALA A 106 14.28 -1.29 2.01
C ALA A 106 15.28 -1.38 0.85
N MET A 107 15.13 -0.55 -0.19
CA MET A 107 16.05 -0.51 -1.32
C MET A 107 17.44 -0.02 -0.92
N ILE A 108 17.53 1.03 -0.10
CA ILE A 108 18.81 1.52 0.43
C ILE A 108 19.49 0.42 1.24
N PHE A 109 18.77 -0.25 2.15
CA PHE A 109 19.30 -1.36 2.93
C PHE A 109 19.78 -2.52 2.04
N ALA A 110 18.97 -2.91 1.05
CA ALA A 110 19.31 -3.98 0.10
C ALA A 110 20.57 -3.65 -0.72
N VAL A 111 20.74 -2.40 -1.13
CA VAL A 111 21.92 -1.94 -1.87
C VAL A 111 23.15 -1.91 -0.97
N LEU A 112 23.03 -1.30 0.22
CA LEU A 112 24.16 -1.12 1.14
C LEU A 112 24.65 -2.42 1.79
N VAL A 113 23.77 -3.39 2.01
CA VAL A 113 24.12 -4.67 2.65
C VAL A 113 24.23 -5.78 1.61
N GLY A 114 23.22 -5.92 0.74
CA GLY A 114 23.14 -7.01 -0.22
C GLY A 114 24.25 -6.98 -1.26
N ILE A 115 24.58 -5.81 -1.81
CA ILE A 115 25.65 -5.72 -2.82
C ILE A 115 27.02 -6.05 -2.21
N PRO A 116 27.47 -5.44 -1.09
CA PRO A 116 28.77 -5.79 -0.51
C PRO A 116 28.88 -7.25 -0.08
N VAL A 117 27.84 -7.81 0.54
CA VAL A 117 27.83 -9.23 0.93
C VAL A 117 27.93 -10.12 -0.30
N GLY A 118 27.16 -9.82 -1.37
CA GLY A 118 27.21 -10.57 -2.62
C GLY A 118 28.56 -10.47 -3.33
N VAL A 119 29.16 -9.29 -3.38
CA VAL A 119 30.51 -9.08 -3.95
C VAL A 119 31.55 -9.83 -3.13
N LEU A 120 31.50 -9.78 -1.80
CA LEU A 120 32.46 -10.46 -0.94
C LEU A 120 32.37 -11.99 -1.04
N ALA A 121 31.14 -12.53 -1.15
CA ALA A 121 30.91 -13.95 -1.40
C ALA A 121 31.49 -14.38 -2.76
N ALA A 122 31.30 -13.57 -3.81
CA ALA A 122 31.82 -13.85 -5.14
C ALA A 122 33.36 -13.80 -5.21
N VAL A 123 34.00 -12.83 -4.54
CA VAL A 123 35.46 -12.71 -4.49
C VAL A 123 36.08 -13.86 -3.69
N ARG A 124 35.43 -14.32 -2.62
CA ARG A 124 35.88 -15.43 -1.77
C ARG A 124 35.15 -16.73 -2.08
N ARG A 125 34.95 -17.01 -3.37
CA ARG A 125 34.22 -18.19 -3.83
C ARG A 125 34.81 -19.49 -3.26
N GLY A 126 33.93 -20.37 -2.78
CA GLY A 126 34.31 -21.65 -2.16
C GLY A 126 34.83 -21.54 -0.72
N SER A 127 34.78 -20.34 -0.13
CA SER A 127 35.06 -20.16 1.30
C SER A 127 33.83 -20.43 2.17
N ILE A 128 34.05 -20.60 3.48
CA ILE A 128 32.95 -20.69 4.45
C ILE A 128 32.03 -19.47 4.36
N PHE A 129 32.58 -18.28 4.11
CA PHE A 129 31.79 -17.06 3.98
C PHE A 129 30.84 -17.11 2.78
N ASP A 130 31.31 -17.60 1.63
CA ASP A 130 30.48 -17.80 0.43
C ASP A 130 29.34 -18.79 0.73
N HIS A 131 29.66 -19.95 1.30
CA HIS A 131 28.65 -20.95 1.66
C HIS A 131 27.63 -20.44 2.68
N THR A 132 28.05 -19.67 3.69
CA THR A 132 27.15 -19.05 4.67
C THR A 132 26.27 -17.98 4.03
N ALA A 133 26.84 -17.10 3.21
CA ALA A 133 26.08 -16.03 2.54
C ALA A 133 25.02 -16.60 1.59
N VAL A 134 25.38 -17.61 0.78
CA VAL A 134 24.44 -18.32 -0.09
C VAL A 134 23.39 -19.06 0.72
N GLY A 135 23.76 -19.74 1.81
CA GLY A 135 22.83 -20.43 2.70
C GLY A 135 21.79 -19.49 3.31
N ILE A 136 22.23 -18.37 3.88
CA ILE A 136 21.34 -17.34 4.43
C ILE A 136 20.41 -16.77 3.35
N SER A 137 20.95 -16.48 2.16
CA SER A 137 20.16 -15.95 1.04
C SER A 137 19.09 -16.94 0.59
N LEU A 138 19.44 -18.24 0.52
CA LEU A 138 18.50 -19.30 0.14
C LEU A 138 17.42 -19.47 1.20
N THR A 139 17.76 -19.52 2.49
CA THR A 139 16.78 -19.58 3.57
C THR A 139 15.85 -18.37 3.55
N GLY A 140 16.41 -17.17 3.35
CA GLY A 140 15.66 -15.93 3.22
C GLY A 140 14.62 -16.00 2.09
N TYR A 141 15.04 -16.48 0.91
CA TYR A 141 14.20 -16.58 -0.27
C TYR A 141 13.16 -17.71 -0.20
N SER A 142 13.51 -18.84 0.42
CA SER A 142 12.64 -20.03 0.48
C SER A 142 11.52 -19.93 1.51
N MET A 143 11.67 -19.09 2.54
CA MET A 143 10.64 -18.95 3.56
C MET A 143 9.52 -18.01 3.11
N PRO A 144 8.26 -18.29 3.50
CA PRO A 144 7.15 -17.40 3.18
C PRO A 144 7.33 -16.00 3.76
N ILE A 145 7.00 -14.97 2.98
CA ILE A 145 7.22 -13.58 3.38
C ILE A 145 6.46 -13.20 4.66
N PHE A 146 5.27 -13.77 4.86
CA PHE A 146 4.47 -13.54 6.07
C PHE A 146 5.16 -14.11 7.32
N TRP A 147 5.87 -15.23 7.19
CA TRP A 147 6.60 -15.86 8.29
C TRP A 147 7.77 -14.98 8.72
N TRP A 148 8.55 -14.48 7.75
CA TRP A 148 9.58 -13.48 8.02
C TRP A 148 9.03 -12.23 8.68
N GLY A 149 7.91 -11.71 8.16
CA GLY A 149 7.23 -10.56 8.75
C GLY A 149 6.91 -10.78 10.23
N MET A 150 6.31 -11.91 10.59
CA MET A 150 5.99 -12.24 11.98
C MET A 150 7.23 -12.43 12.86
N MET A 151 8.26 -13.12 12.37
CA MET A 151 9.51 -13.32 13.12
C MET A 151 10.25 -12.02 13.36
N LEU A 152 10.30 -11.14 12.37
CA LEU A 152 10.91 -9.82 12.51
C LEU A 152 10.11 -8.93 13.46
N ILE A 153 8.77 -8.99 13.45
CA ILE A 153 7.95 -8.28 14.45
C ILE A 153 8.26 -8.80 15.86
N MET A 154 8.32 -10.12 16.07
CA MET A 154 8.64 -10.68 17.38
C MET A 154 10.04 -10.28 17.86
N LEU A 155 11.04 -10.32 16.97
CA LEU A 155 12.41 -9.99 17.34
C LEU A 155 12.60 -8.48 17.53
N VAL A 156 12.24 -7.69 16.51
CA VAL A 156 12.52 -6.25 16.45
C VAL A 156 11.54 -5.47 17.32
N SER A 157 10.23 -5.70 17.16
CA SER A 157 9.22 -4.93 17.92
C SER A 157 9.01 -5.44 19.34
N VAL A 158 8.95 -6.76 19.57
CA VAL A 158 8.57 -7.29 20.89
C VAL A 158 9.78 -7.53 21.79
N GLN A 159 10.83 -8.20 21.31
CA GLN A 159 12.00 -8.51 22.13
C GLN A 159 12.95 -7.31 22.27
N LEU A 160 13.27 -6.66 21.15
CA LEU A 160 14.22 -5.56 21.12
C LEU A 160 13.56 -4.19 21.34
N ASN A 161 12.21 -4.12 21.33
CA ASN A 161 11.42 -2.88 21.48
C ASN A 161 11.81 -1.79 20.47
N LEU A 162 12.33 -2.17 19.31
CA LEU A 162 12.91 -1.26 18.33
C LEU A 162 11.84 -0.50 17.51
N THR A 163 10.70 -1.11 17.29
CA THR A 163 9.64 -0.55 16.45
C THR A 163 8.27 -0.85 17.07
N PRO A 164 7.24 -0.03 16.79
CA PRO A 164 5.90 -0.38 17.22
C PRO A 164 5.46 -1.71 16.59
N VAL A 165 4.59 -2.45 17.28
CA VAL A 165 4.05 -3.73 16.78
C VAL A 165 3.03 -3.50 15.66
N SER A 166 2.35 -2.36 15.68
CA SER A 166 1.35 -1.95 14.70
C SER A 166 1.39 -0.44 14.51
N GLY A 167 0.90 0.04 13.38
CA GLY A 167 0.97 1.46 13.03
C GLY A 167 2.36 1.89 12.58
N ARG A 168 2.51 3.19 12.35
CA ARG A 168 3.78 3.78 11.89
C ARG A 168 4.55 4.44 13.04
N ILE A 169 3.85 4.97 14.03
CA ILE A 169 4.39 5.70 15.18
C ILE A 169 4.05 4.91 16.45
N SER A 170 4.90 4.99 17.46
CA SER A 170 4.58 4.47 18.80
C SER A 170 3.43 5.25 19.42
N ASP A 171 2.56 4.58 20.18
CA ASP A 171 1.48 5.22 20.94
C ASP A 171 2.00 6.27 21.95
N THR A 172 3.31 6.28 22.22
CA THR A 172 4.01 7.22 23.10
C THR A 172 4.43 8.53 22.43
N VAL A 173 4.32 8.64 21.09
CA VAL A 173 4.77 9.81 20.32
C VAL A 173 3.56 10.53 19.71
N PHE A 174 3.32 11.76 20.17
CA PHE A 174 2.34 12.66 19.56
C PHE A 174 3.00 13.47 18.45
N LEU A 175 2.72 13.13 17.20
CA LEU A 175 2.91 14.08 16.11
C LEU A 175 1.62 14.88 15.94
N ASP A 176 1.75 16.20 15.81
CA ASP A 176 0.62 17.02 15.41
C ASP A 176 0.33 16.75 13.92
N ASP A 177 -0.54 15.78 13.67
CA ASP A 177 -0.97 15.37 12.33
C ASP A 177 -1.70 16.50 11.56
N THR A 178 -1.98 17.64 12.21
CA THR A 178 -2.66 18.78 11.58
C THR A 178 -1.72 19.67 10.75
N MET A 179 -0.39 19.58 10.93
CA MET A 179 0.60 20.34 10.15
C MET A 179 1.85 19.51 9.75
N PRO A 180 1.71 18.52 8.86
CA PRO A 180 2.87 17.78 8.34
C PRO A 180 3.70 18.68 7.41
N LEU A 181 5.03 18.72 7.61
CA LEU A 181 5.94 19.50 6.77
C LEU A 181 6.00 18.95 5.34
N THR A 182 6.03 17.62 5.21
CA THR A 182 6.10 16.92 3.91
C THR A 182 5.02 15.81 3.77
N GLY A 183 4.47 15.34 4.89
CA GLY A 183 3.58 14.19 4.96
C GLY A 183 4.32 12.85 4.77
N PHE A 184 5.65 12.90 4.72
CA PHE A 184 6.54 11.77 4.86
C PHE A 184 6.96 11.71 6.32
N MET A 185 6.54 10.66 7.00
CA MET A 185 6.64 10.55 8.45
C MET A 185 8.06 10.30 8.93
N LEU A 186 8.92 9.67 8.11
CA LEU A 186 10.35 9.55 8.42
C LEU A 186 11.07 10.90 8.32
N ILE A 187 10.65 11.72 7.35
CA ILE A 187 11.22 13.06 7.15
C ILE A 187 10.72 13.98 8.25
N ASP A 188 9.41 13.99 8.49
CA ASP A 188 8.77 14.87 9.46
C ASP A 188 9.24 14.55 10.89
N THR A 189 9.45 13.27 11.26
CA THR A 189 10.03 12.91 12.57
C THR A 189 11.52 13.25 12.70
N LEU A 190 12.29 13.29 11.62
CA LEU A 190 13.70 13.70 11.65
C LEU A 190 13.85 15.21 11.92
N PHE A 191 12.91 16.02 11.44
CA PHE A 191 12.94 17.48 11.58
C PHE A 191 12.17 18.01 12.80
N TRP A 192 11.01 17.42 13.11
CA TRP A 192 10.12 17.87 14.20
C TRP A 192 10.14 16.95 15.41
N GLY A 193 10.71 15.76 15.28
CA GLY A 193 10.71 14.83 16.36
C GLY A 193 11.69 15.25 17.46
N GLU A 194 11.21 15.30 18.70
CA GLU A 194 12.08 15.25 19.88
C GLU A 194 13.03 14.05 19.76
N PRO A 195 14.24 14.06 20.34
CA PRO A 195 15.17 12.91 20.25
C PRO A 195 14.57 11.56 20.72
N ALA A 196 13.41 11.57 21.39
CA ALA A 196 12.58 10.41 21.72
C ALA A 196 11.73 9.84 20.55
N THR A 197 11.58 10.53 19.41
CA THR A 197 10.76 10.06 18.27
C THR A 197 11.40 8.95 17.45
N LEU A 198 12.74 8.88 17.45
CA LEU A 198 13.51 7.74 16.95
C LEU A 198 14.03 6.87 18.11
N SER A 199 13.84 7.31 19.36
CA SER A 199 14.18 6.54 20.56
C SER A 199 12.97 5.72 21.00
N MET A 200 13.12 4.43 20.75
CA MET A 200 12.41 3.31 21.35
C MET A 200 12.25 3.46 22.87
N ARG A 201 11.13 4.03 23.29
CA ARG A 201 10.59 3.92 24.65
C ARG A 201 9.12 3.58 24.60
#